data_AF-A0A3D2KJ39-F1
#
_entry.id   AF-A0A3D2KJ39-F1
#
_cell.length_a   1.000
_cell.length_b   1.000
_cell.length_c   1.000
_cell.angle_alpha   90.00
_cell.angle_beta   90.00
_cell.angle_gamma   90.00
#
_symmetry.space_group_name_H-M   'P 1'
#
loop_
_entity.id
_entity.type
_entity.pdbx_description
1 polymer ?
#
loop_
_entity_poly.entity_id
_entity_poly.type
_entity_poly.pdbx_seq_one_letter_code
_entity_poly.pdbx_strand_id
1 'polypeptide(L)' 'MYGYCGRLLRVDLAKGAVEDVPLDPEAARRFIGGSALAAHLFFEEVAPVLEASPGTAFPDPL' A
#
# COMPACT_ATOMS: atom_id res chain seq x y z
N MET A 1 6.89 11.66 -14.21
CA MET A 1 7.39 10.47 -13.49
C MET A 1 8.10 9.61 -14.54
N TYR A 2 9.40 9.38 -14.42
CA TYR A 2 10.16 8.56 -15.39
C TYR A 2 10.61 7.28 -14.67
N GLY A 3 10.39 6.10 -15.26
CA GLY A 3 10.74 4.80 -14.67
C GLY A 3 9.60 4.06 -13.94
N TYR A 4 8.43 4.68 -13.74
CA TYR A 4 7.24 4.05 -13.18
C TYR A 4 6.07 4.15 -14.17
N CYS A 5 5.17 3.16 -14.17
CA CYS A 5 3.93 3.22 -14.95
C CYS A 5 2.97 4.33 -14.48
N GLY A 6 3.21 4.90 -13.29
CA GLY A 6 2.40 5.98 -12.71
C GLY A 6 1.00 5.55 -12.24
N ARG A 7 0.73 4.24 -12.20
CA ARG A 7 -0.55 3.66 -11.78
C ARG A 7 -0.32 2.40 -10.95
N LEU A 8 -1.23 2.13 -10.04
CA LEU A 8 -1.35 0.92 -9.23
C LEU A 8 -2.66 0.23 -9.58
N LEU A 9 -2.63 -1.09 -9.74
CA LEU A 9 -3.83 -1.88 -9.93
C LEU A 9 -4.38 -2.31 -8.57
N ARG A 10 -5.59 -1.88 -8.24
CA ARG A 10 -6.32 -2.37 -7.07
C ARG A 10 -7.32 -3.43 -7.49
N VAL A 11 -7.30 -4.56 -6.79
CA VAL A 11 -8.18 -5.70 -7.06
C VAL A 11 -8.94 -6.05 -5.78
N ASP A 12 -10.26 -5.87 -5.81
CA ASP A 12 -11.16 -6.35 -4.75
C ASP A 12 -11.72 -7.71 -5.17
N LEU A 13 -11.18 -8.77 -4.57
CA LEU A 13 -11.58 -10.15 -4.87
C LEU A 13 -12.97 -10.50 -4.34
N ALA A 14 -13.48 -9.79 -3.32
CA ALA A 14 -14.81 -10.04 -2.78
C ALA A 14 -15.90 -9.50 -3.71
N LYS A 15 -15.63 -8.38 -4.38
CA LYS A 15 -16.56 -7.75 -5.34
C LYS A 15 -16.26 -8.12 -6.79
N GLY A 16 -15.13 -8.76 -7.07
CA GLY A 16 -14.64 -9.01 -8.43
C GLY A 16 -14.33 -7.72 -9.18
N ALA A 17 -13.93 -6.66 -8.47
CA ALA A 17 -13.69 -5.34 -9.04
C ALA A 17 -12.20 -5.07 -9.23
N VAL A 18 -11.89 -4.31 -10.28
CA VAL A 18 -10.52 -3.89 -10.62
C VAL A 18 -10.53 -2.39 -10.91
N GLU A 19 -9.57 -1.68 -10.34
CA GLU A 19 -9.43 -0.23 -10.50
C GLU A 19 -7.98 0.16 -10.77
N ASP A 20 -7.79 1.06 -11.73
CA ASP A 20 -6.51 1.72 -12.00
C ASP A 20 -6.41 3.01 -11.16
N VAL A 21 -5.59 2.99 -10.12
CA VAL A 21 -5.40 4.14 -9.22
C VAL A 21 -4.11 4.87 -9.59
N PRO A 22 -4.08 6.21 -9.67
CA PRO A 22 -2.85 6.94 -9.90
C PRO A 22 -1.85 6.71 -8.75
N LEU A 23 -0.59 6.45 -9.11
CA LEU A 23 0.50 6.35 -8.12
C LEU A 23 0.86 7.75 -7.63
N ASP A 24 0.86 7.95 -6.31
CA ASP A 24 1.33 9.19 -5.71
C ASP A 24 2.82 9.45 -6.07
N PRO A 25 3.13 10.56 -6.78
CA PRO A 25 4.49 10.90 -7.14
C PRO A 25 5.40 11.15 -5.93
N GLU A 26 4.87 11.57 -4.78
CA GLU A 26 5.67 11.82 -3.59
C GLU A 26 6.10 10.49 -2.94
N ALA A 27 5.16 9.57 -2.71
CA ALA A 27 5.45 8.21 -2.26
C ALA A 27 6.44 7.50 -3.21
N ALA A 28 6.25 7.61 -4.52
CA ALA A 28 7.16 7.01 -5.51
C ALA A 28 8.60 7.55 -5.38
N ARG A 29 8.77 8.85 -5.09
CA ARG A 29 10.09 9.46 -4.88
C ARG A 29 10.71 9.06 -3.54
N ARG A 30 9.92 9.00 -2.48
CA ARG A 30 10.38 8.71 -1.12
C ARG A 30 10.75 7.23 -0.94
N PHE A 31 9.97 6.34 -1.54
CA PHE A 31 10.10 4.89 -1.32
C PHE A 31 10.66 4.13 -2.53
N ILE A 32 10.88 4.78 -3.67
CA ILE A 32 11.53 4.23 -4.87
C ILE A 32 10.81 3.03 -5.53
N GLY A 33 9.87 2.35 -4.86
CA GLY A 33 9.13 1.21 -5.42
C GLY A 33 9.41 -0.09 -4.68
N GLY A 34 9.03 -1.20 -5.31
CA GLY A 34 9.26 -2.55 -4.80
C GLY A 34 8.76 -2.75 -3.37
N SER A 35 9.61 -3.32 -2.51
CA SER A 35 9.28 -3.62 -1.11
C SER A 35 9.06 -2.37 -0.25
N ALA A 36 9.77 -1.27 -0.51
CA ALA A 36 9.62 -0.05 0.27
C ALA A 36 8.28 0.65 -0.02
N LEU A 37 7.86 0.70 -1.28
CA LEU A 37 6.52 1.21 -1.64
C LEU A 37 5.42 0.27 -1.11
N ALA A 38 5.63 -1.05 -1.17
CA ALA A 38 4.69 -2.02 -0.61
C ALA A 38 4.54 -1.86 0.92
N ALA A 39 5.64 -1.65 1.64
CA ALA A 39 5.62 -1.40 3.08
C ALA A 39 4.87 -0.10 3.40
N HIS A 40 5.12 0.99 2.67
CA HIS A 40 4.38 2.24 2.84
C HIS A 40 2.87 2.06 2.66
N LEU A 41 2.44 1.41 1.57
CA LEU A 41 1.02 1.11 1.33
C LEU A 41 0.42 0.23 2.43
N PHE A 42 1.17 -0.76 2.93
CA PHE A 42 0.74 -1.62 4.02
C PHE A 42 0.54 -0.85 5.33
N PHE A 43 1.47 0.03 5.69
CA PHE A 43 1.35 0.84 6.91
C PHE A 43 0.23 1.88 6.82
N GLU A 44 -0.05 2.41 5.64
CA GLU A 44 -1.17 3.34 5.44
C GLU A 44 -2.53 2.65 5.48
N GLU A 45 -2.67 1.47 4.85
CA GLU A 45 -3.98 0.86 4.59
C GLU A 45 -4.32 -0.30 5.52
N VAL A 46 -3.32 -1.10 5.92
CA VAL A 46 -3.52 -2.38 6.61
C VAL A 46 -3.19 -2.28 8.09
N ALA A 47 -2.11 -1.59 8.47
CA ALA A 47 -1.71 -1.48 9.86
C ALA A 47 -2.81 -0.89 10.78
N PRO A 48 -3.54 0.18 10.40
CA PRO A 48 -4.62 0.71 11.26
C PRO A 48 -5.76 -0.28 11.48
N VAL A 49 -6.03 -1.15 10.49
CA VAL A 49 -7.06 -2.19 10.58
C VAL A 49 -6.61 -3.35 11.48
N LEU A 50 -5.33 -3.74 11.38
CA LEU A 50 -4.75 -4.78 12.22
C LEU A 50 -4.71 -4.38 13.69
N GLU A 51 -4.33 -3.14 14.00
CA GLU A 51 -4.30 -2.61 15.37
C GLU A 51 -5.70 -2.53 16.00
N ALA A 52 -6.74 -2.34 15.19
CA ALA A 52 -8.12 -2.36 15.65
C ALA A 52 -8.68 -3.78 15.88
N SER A 53 -8.01 -4.83 15.38
CA SER A 53 -8.47 -6.22 15.47
C SER A 53 -7.94 -6.91 16.72
N PRO A 54 -8.80 -7.46 17.61
CA PRO A 54 -8.35 -8.13 18.82
C PRO A 54 -7.62 -9.43 18.48
N GLY A 55 -6.30 -9.44 18.65
CA GLY A 55 -5.46 -10.65 18.57
C GLY A 55 -4.31 -10.62 17.57
N THR A 56 -4.13 -9.53 16.83
CA THR A 56 -3.08 -9.41 15.79
C THR A 56 -2.26 -8.12 15.93
N ALA A 57 -1.88 -7.76 17.17
CA ALA A 57 -0.97 -6.64 17.39
C ALA A 57 0.31 -6.86 16.56
N PHE A 58 0.55 -5.98 15.61
CA PHE A 58 1.79 -6.04 14.82
C PHE A 58 2.91 -5.61 15.76
N PRO A 59 4.03 -6.34 15.86
CA PRO A 59 5.13 -5.90 16.72
C PRO A 59 5.57 -4.52 16.26
N ASP A 60 5.68 -3.60 17.23
CA ASP A 60 6.13 -2.22 17.00
C ASP A 60 7.39 -2.23 16.12
N PRO A 61 7.36 -1.60 14.94
CA PRO A 61 8.49 -1.61 14.02
C PRO A 61 9.56 -0.62 14.50
N LEU A 62 10.13 -0.87 15.69
CA LEU A 62 11.24 -0.16 16.36
C LEU A 62 11.07 1.34 16.63
#